data_AF-A0A7W2TXU8-F1
#
_entry.id   AF-A0A7W2TXU8-F1
#
_cell.length_a   1.000
_cell.length_b   1.000
_cell.length_c   1.000
_cell.angle_alpha   90.00
_cell.angle_beta   90.00
_cell.angle_gamma   90.00
#
_symmetry.space_group_name_H-M   'P 1'
#
loop_
_entity.id
_entity.type
_entity.pdbx_description
1 polymer ?
#
loop_
_entity_poly.entity_id
_entity_poly.type
_entity_poly.pdbx_seq_one_letter_code
_entity_poly.pdbx_strand_id
1 'polypeptide(L)'
;MKYVVKFFSEIAIKSTPVRRRFVDKLASNARAVLVELDPQVVVRRHWDKLEIESEADESLQRQIVDALQHMSGITYILEVQSHPLPDLAGIIEKVMPVYAERLAGKSFAVRCKRSGQHSFSSLDVEREVGAALLRQTEAAGVNLSQPEVTVDLEISKKSLYVVAERYRGIGGYPVGSLDPVVSLISGGFDSPVASYLTMKRGMRTHFLFFNLGGRDHEVGVKEVALYLWQKYGCNQRVLFISVPFEEVVAELLGQIEDSHMGVILKRMMLRVAERIADQLEVDALVTGECVAQVSSQTLRNLSVIDQVTSKLVLRPLIATDKEDIVRMASQIGTQEFAANMPEYCGVISVNPTTRAKLGRVEAQEQRFDMSILDRAIANATQTRIDRLAEQDLERSEVEVLTVPLSGATIIDIRHPDEEQLAPLRVHEEVLKIPFFELHSKAATLAADQTYMLYCGKGVMSRLHASHLIDSTNLTVKVYAPRTL
;
A
#
# COMPACT_ATOMS: atom_id res chain seq x y z
N MET A 1 15.89 -19.70 5.26
CA MET A 1 14.52 -19.84 5.79
C MET A 1 13.56 -20.23 4.66
N LYS A 2 12.45 -20.93 4.96
CA LYS A 2 11.40 -21.27 3.98
C LYS A 2 10.05 -20.75 4.43
N TYR A 3 9.31 -20.14 3.52
CA TYR A 3 7.95 -19.68 3.75
C TYR A 3 6.97 -20.43 2.86
N VAL A 4 5.82 -20.80 3.43
CA VAL A 4 4.65 -21.30 2.71
C VAL A 4 3.57 -20.23 2.74
N VAL A 5 3.30 -19.66 1.57
CA VAL A 5 2.28 -18.62 1.39
C VAL A 5 0.97 -19.27 1.00
N LYS A 6 -0.06 -19.08 1.82
CA LYS A 6 -1.42 -19.56 1.58
C LYS A 6 -2.25 -18.48 0.90
N PHE A 7 -2.86 -18.87 -0.21
CA PHE A 7 -3.70 -17.98 -1.02
C PHE A 7 -4.95 -17.52 -0.27
N PHE A 8 -5.48 -16.37 -0.69
CA PHE A 8 -6.80 -15.92 -0.30
C PHE A 8 -7.88 -16.95 -0.62
N SER A 9 -8.80 -17.19 0.32
CA SER A 9 -9.82 -18.24 0.21
C SER A 9 -10.69 -18.07 -1.05
N GLU A 10 -10.98 -16.82 -1.45
CA GLU A 10 -11.73 -16.56 -2.68
C GLU A 10 -10.97 -16.93 -3.96
N ILE A 11 -9.64 -17.04 -3.93
CA ILE A 11 -8.84 -17.53 -5.07
C ILE A 11 -9.05 -19.03 -5.24
N ALA A 12 -9.16 -19.77 -4.13
CA ALA A 12 -9.28 -21.22 -4.14
C ALA A 12 -10.60 -21.72 -4.73
N ILE A 13 -11.68 -20.94 -4.63
CA ILE A 13 -13.02 -21.27 -5.17
C ILE A 13 -13.20 -20.93 -6.65
N LYS A 14 -12.21 -20.28 -7.29
CA LYS A 14 -12.29 -19.93 -8.72
C LYS A 14 -12.13 -21.17 -9.60
N SER A 15 -12.68 -21.10 -10.82
CA SER A 15 -12.44 -22.11 -11.84
C SER A 15 -10.94 -22.29 -12.09
N THR A 16 -10.53 -23.49 -12.49
CA THR A 16 -9.11 -23.84 -12.70
C THR A 16 -8.34 -22.82 -13.56
N PRO A 17 -8.87 -22.31 -14.70
CA PRO A 17 -8.15 -21.30 -15.48
C PRO A 17 -7.97 -19.97 -14.74
N VAL A 18 -9.01 -19.49 -14.06
CA VAL A 18 -8.99 -18.21 -13.34
C VAL A 18 -8.06 -18.31 -12.13
N ARG A 19 -8.14 -19.40 -11.37
CA ARG A 19 -7.24 -19.68 -10.25
C ARG A 19 -5.79 -19.69 -10.71
N ARG A 20 -5.48 -20.36 -11.83
CA ARG A 20 -4.12 -20.38 -12.39
C ARG A 20 -3.65 -18.96 -12.69
N ARG A 21 -4.45 -18.13 -13.37
CA ARG A 21 -4.10 -16.73 -13.66
C ARG A 21 -3.78 -15.92 -12.40
N PHE A 22 -4.59 -16.08 -11.34
CA PHE A 22 -4.33 -15.39 -10.06
C PHE A 22 -3.06 -15.89 -9.38
N VAL A 23 -2.85 -17.20 -9.29
CA VAL A 23 -1.63 -17.76 -8.69
C VAL A 23 -0.39 -17.32 -9.46
N ASP A 24 -0.46 -17.26 -10.78
CA ASP A 24 0.64 -16.83 -11.65
C ASP A 24 0.98 -15.37 -11.41
N LYS A 25 -0.05 -14.52 -11.31
CA LYS A 25 0.14 -13.11 -10.99
C LYS A 25 0.71 -12.91 -9.59
N LEU A 26 0.24 -13.66 -8.59
CA LEU A 26 0.78 -13.58 -7.23
C LEU A 26 2.25 -13.98 -7.18
N ALA A 27 2.63 -15.07 -7.86
CA ALA A 27 4.02 -15.51 -7.93
C ALA A 27 4.91 -14.47 -8.63
N SER A 28 4.40 -13.84 -9.69
CA SER A 28 5.09 -12.74 -10.36
C SER A 28 5.27 -11.52 -9.45
N ASN A 29 4.23 -11.14 -8.70
CA ASN A 29 4.28 -10.01 -7.77
C ASN A 29 5.27 -10.30 -6.63
N ALA A 30 5.20 -11.50 -6.02
CA ALA A 30 6.14 -11.95 -5.00
C ALA A 30 7.58 -11.89 -5.49
N ARG A 31 7.87 -12.40 -6.69
CA ARG A 31 9.22 -12.32 -7.26
C ARG A 31 9.66 -10.88 -7.50
N ALA A 32 8.80 -10.04 -8.07
CA ALA A 32 9.14 -8.66 -8.42
C ALA A 32 9.47 -7.80 -7.19
N VAL A 33 8.82 -8.05 -6.06
CA VAL A 33 9.08 -7.32 -4.80
C VAL A 33 10.28 -7.93 -4.07
N LEU A 34 10.30 -9.26 -3.90
CA LEU A 34 11.29 -9.91 -3.04
C LEU A 34 12.70 -9.91 -3.64
N VAL A 35 12.84 -9.87 -4.97
CA VAL A 35 14.19 -9.83 -5.60
C VAL A 35 14.94 -8.53 -5.31
N GLU A 36 14.20 -7.45 -4.98
CA GLU A 36 14.80 -6.17 -4.56
C GLU A 36 15.34 -6.23 -3.12
N LEU A 37 14.86 -7.18 -2.32
CA LEU A 37 15.31 -7.41 -0.95
C LEU A 37 16.39 -8.49 -0.90
N ASP A 38 16.16 -9.62 -1.59
CA ASP A 38 17.07 -10.75 -1.70
C ASP A 38 17.19 -11.17 -3.18
N PRO A 39 18.28 -10.81 -3.87
CA PRO A 39 18.51 -11.22 -5.26
C PRO A 39 18.52 -12.73 -5.49
N GLN A 40 18.77 -13.53 -4.44
CA GLN A 40 18.83 -14.99 -4.51
C GLN A 40 17.49 -15.67 -4.16
N VAL A 41 16.43 -14.90 -3.87
CA VAL A 41 15.14 -15.45 -3.46
C VAL A 41 14.53 -16.38 -4.51
N VAL A 42 14.09 -17.55 -4.08
CA VAL A 42 13.45 -18.54 -4.94
C VAL A 42 11.96 -18.62 -4.62
N VAL A 43 11.13 -18.18 -5.57
CA VAL A 43 9.67 -18.33 -5.50
C VAL A 43 9.23 -19.52 -6.36
N ARG A 44 8.68 -20.56 -5.75
CA ARG A 44 8.11 -21.74 -6.42
C ARG A 44 6.58 -21.76 -6.28
N ARG A 45 5.91 -22.00 -7.39
CA ARG A 45 4.46 -22.06 -7.48
C ARG A 45 3.97 -23.50 -7.34
N HIS A 46 3.01 -23.72 -6.43
CA HIS A 46 2.25 -24.95 -6.33
C HIS A 46 0.75 -24.65 -6.53
N TRP A 47 -0.06 -25.71 -6.60
CA TRP A 47 -1.50 -25.58 -6.85
C TRP A 47 -2.22 -24.79 -5.74
N ASP A 48 -1.82 -24.96 -4.49
CA ASP A 48 -2.48 -24.48 -3.28
C ASP A 48 -1.62 -23.57 -2.40
N LYS A 49 -0.37 -23.32 -2.80
CA LYS A 49 0.58 -22.46 -2.09
C LYS A 49 1.64 -21.87 -3.00
N LEU A 50 2.32 -20.81 -2.55
CA LEU A 50 3.68 -20.52 -2.98
C LEU A 50 4.66 -21.02 -1.92
N GLU A 51 5.81 -21.49 -2.37
CA GLU A 51 6.97 -21.71 -1.53
C GLU A 51 8.01 -20.64 -1.85
N ILE A 52 8.52 -20.00 -0.81
CA ILE A 52 9.54 -18.97 -0.92
C ILE A 52 10.73 -19.43 -0.11
N GLU A 53 11.90 -19.47 -0.73
CA GLU A 53 13.17 -19.85 -0.09
C GLU A 53 14.15 -18.69 -0.22
N SER A 54 14.81 -18.37 0.88
CA SER A 54 15.79 -17.28 0.98
C SER A 54 16.84 -17.63 2.03
N GLU A 55 18.10 -17.29 1.79
CA GLU A 55 19.19 -17.39 2.76
C GLU A 55 19.36 -16.10 3.58
N ALA A 56 18.23 -15.45 3.90
CA ALA A 56 18.18 -14.21 4.66
C ALA A 56 18.63 -14.35 6.12
N ASP A 57 19.33 -13.33 6.61
CA ASP A 57 19.54 -13.08 8.04
C ASP A 57 18.24 -12.60 8.73
N GLU A 58 18.26 -12.42 10.05
CA GLU A 58 17.07 -12.02 10.81
C GLU A 58 16.48 -10.66 10.40
N SER A 59 17.32 -9.71 9.95
CA SER A 59 16.83 -8.40 9.50
C SER A 59 16.11 -8.52 8.17
N LEU A 60 16.71 -9.23 7.22
CA LEU A 60 16.13 -9.45 5.91
C LEU A 60 14.89 -10.35 5.97
N GLN A 61 14.85 -11.32 6.88
CA GLN A 61 13.67 -12.14 7.15
C GLN A 61 12.47 -11.28 7.56
N ARG A 62 12.67 -10.33 8.49
CA ARG A 62 11.60 -9.40 8.90
C ARG A 62 11.10 -8.56 7.72
N GLN A 63 11.99 -8.10 6.85
CA GLN A 63 11.61 -7.35 5.64
C GLN A 63 10.83 -8.21 4.62
N ILE A 64 11.24 -9.47 4.41
CA ILE A 64 10.51 -10.41 3.54
C ILE A 64 9.11 -10.67 4.08
N VAL A 65 8.98 -10.94 5.38
CA VAL A 65 7.68 -11.16 6.03
C VAL A 65 6.80 -9.93 5.89
N ASP A 66 7.32 -8.74 6.19
CA ASP A 66 6.59 -7.47 6.05
C ASP A 66 6.07 -7.27 4.62
N ALA A 67 6.94 -7.42 3.61
CA ALA A 67 6.57 -7.30 2.20
C ALA A 67 5.47 -8.30 1.80
N LEU A 68 5.53 -9.53 2.31
CA LEU A 68 4.49 -10.53 2.07
C LEU A 68 3.18 -10.22 2.82
N GLN A 69 3.22 -9.64 4.01
CA GLN A 69 2.02 -9.25 4.74
C GLN A 69 1.23 -8.17 4.00
N HIS A 70 1.94 -7.24 3.35
CA HIS A 70 1.35 -6.15 2.57
C HIS A 70 0.96 -6.54 1.12
N MET A 71 1.27 -7.77 0.69
CA MET A 71 0.92 -8.25 -0.64
C MET A 71 -0.50 -8.80 -0.73
N SER A 72 -1.30 -8.23 -1.64
CA SER A 72 -2.66 -8.72 -1.86
C SER A 72 -2.68 -10.09 -2.56
N GLY A 73 -3.63 -10.94 -2.17
CA GLY A 73 -3.74 -12.33 -2.60
C GLY A 73 -3.29 -13.35 -1.55
N ILE A 74 -2.76 -12.90 -0.41
CA ILE A 74 -2.18 -13.74 0.65
C ILE A 74 -3.07 -13.72 1.89
N THR A 75 -3.48 -14.88 2.41
CA THR A 75 -4.16 -14.97 3.72
C THR A 75 -3.17 -15.20 4.86
N TYR A 76 -2.27 -16.17 4.70
CA TYR A 76 -1.30 -16.51 5.72
C TYR A 76 0.08 -16.71 5.10
N ILE A 77 1.09 -16.27 5.82
CA ILE A 77 2.50 -16.61 5.58
C ILE A 77 2.92 -17.52 6.72
N LEU A 78 3.34 -18.73 6.38
CA LEU A 78 3.82 -19.71 7.34
C LEU A 78 5.33 -19.78 7.22
N GLU A 79 6.05 -19.39 8.25
CA GLU A 79 7.47 -19.71 8.35
C GLU A 79 7.59 -21.18 8.72
N VAL A 80 8.36 -21.95 7.95
CA VAL A 80 8.40 -23.42 8.10
C VAL A 80 9.82 -23.95 8.13
N GLN A 81 10.04 -24.93 9.02
CA GLN A 81 11.17 -25.84 8.92
C GLN A 81 10.77 -27.02 8.03
N SER A 82 11.52 -27.21 6.93
CA SER A 82 11.23 -28.24 5.93
C SER A 82 12.18 -29.42 6.08
N HIS A 83 11.62 -30.62 6.19
CA HIS A 83 12.38 -31.87 6.32
C HIS A 83 11.84 -32.93 5.35
N PRO A 84 12.67 -33.90 4.91
CA PRO A 84 12.15 -35.17 4.39
C PRO A 84 11.21 -35.78 5.42
N LEU A 85 10.09 -36.36 4.96
CA LEU A 85 9.10 -36.95 5.86
C LEU A 85 9.70 -38.16 6.61
N PRO A 86 9.85 -38.08 7.94
CA PRO A 86 10.30 -39.22 8.73
C PRO A 86 9.10 -40.09 9.16
N ASP A 87 9.36 -41.11 9.95
CA ASP A 87 8.32 -41.82 10.70
C ASP A 87 7.77 -40.94 11.85
N LEU A 88 6.75 -41.44 12.57
CA LEU A 88 6.09 -40.67 13.64
C LEU A 88 7.07 -40.24 14.75
N ALA A 89 8.04 -41.10 15.10
CA ALA A 89 9.06 -40.78 16.09
C ALA A 89 9.97 -39.64 15.60
N GLY A 90 10.42 -39.69 14.36
CA GLY A 90 11.21 -38.62 13.78
C GLY A 90 10.42 -37.32 13.60
N ILE A 91 9.09 -37.36 13.42
CA ILE A 91 8.26 -36.14 13.41
C ILE A 91 8.37 -35.46 14.79
N ILE A 92 8.23 -36.22 15.87
CA ILE A 92 8.35 -35.69 17.24
C ILE A 92 9.70 -35.00 17.45
N GLU A 93 10.80 -35.64 17.02
CA GLU A 93 12.15 -35.08 17.12
C GLU A 93 12.30 -33.73 16.40
N LYS A 94 11.60 -33.53 15.27
CA LYS A 94 11.62 -32.26 14.53
C LYS A 94 10.70 -31.20 15.13
N VAL A 95 9.59 -31.59 15.75
CA VAL A 95 8.62 -30.65 16.32
C VAL A 95 9.08 -30.10 17.67
N MET A 96 9.72 -30.94 18.49
CA MET A 96 10.15 -30.59 19.85
C MET A 96 10.96 -29.28 19.93
N PRO A 97 12.07 -29.10 19.18
CA PRO A 97 12.88 -27.89 19.29
C PRO A 97 12.16 -26.62 18.81
N VAL A 98 11.10 -26.74 18.02
CA VAL A 98 10.35 -25.58 17.50
C VAL A 98 9.30 -25.07 18.49
N TYR A 99 8.74 -25.97 19.31
CA TYR A 99 7.58 -25.68 20.14
C TYR A 99 7.81 -25.81 21.65
N ALA A 100 8.82 -26.53 22.12
CA ALA A 100 8.98 -26.84 23.54
C ALA A 100 8.96 -25.59 24.43
N GLU A 101 9.74 -24.57 24.11
CA GLU A 101 9.78 -23.32 24.88
C GLU A 101 8.47 -22.52 24.80
N ARG A 102 7.81 -22.53 23.64
CA ARG A 102 6.57 -21.77 23.40
C ARG A 102 5.39 -22.33 24.16
N LEU A 103 5.44 -23.62 24.48
CA LEU A 103 4.39 -24.34 25.18
C LEU A 103 4.44 -24.16 26.70
N ALA A 104 5.57 -23.72 27.27
CA ALA A 104 5.74 -23.58 28.71
C ALA A 104 4.60 -22.74 29.34
N GLY A 105 3.89 -23.35 30.29
CA GLY A 105 2.76 -22.74 31.00
C GLY A 105 1.49 -22.52 30.17
N LYS A 106 1.43 -22.98 28.91
CA LYS A 106 0.31 -22.71 28.00
C LYS A 106 -0.46 -23.97 27.61
N SER A 107 -1.74 -23.79 27.33
CA SER A 107 -2.57 -24.81 26.70
C SER A 107 -2.31 -24.88 25.19
N PHE A 108 -2.38 -26.07 24.61
CA PHE A 108 -2.08 -26.25 23.18
C PHE A 108 -2.96 -27.26 22.47
N ALA A 109 -2.90 -27.23 21.14
CA ALA A 109 -3.45 -28.27 20.28
C ALA A 109 -2.53 -28.53 19.10
N VAL A 110 -2.38 -29.80 18.73
CA VAL A 110 -1.70 -30.20 17.50
C VAL A 110 -2.71 -30.23 16.35
N ARG A 111 -2.31 -29.70 15.19
CA ARG A 111 -3.10 -29.67 13.96
C ARG A 111 -2.22 -30.14 12.81
N CYS A 112 -2.56 -31.27 12.21
CA CYS A 112 -1.81 -31.82 11.09
C CYS A 112 -2.65 -31.80 9.80
N LYS A 113 -2.15 -31.11 8.77
CA LYS A 113 -2.69 -31.18 7.41
C LYS A 113 -1.87 -32.17 6.59
N ARG A 114 -2.54 -33.14 5.97
CA ARG A 114 -1.87 -34.22 5.22
C ARG A 114 -2.38 -34.29 3.78
N SER A 115 -1.45 -34.31 2.82
CA SER A 115 -1.72 -34.55 1.39
C SER A 115 -0.79 -35.64 0.85
N GLY A 116 -1.35 -36.70 0.25
CA GLY A 116 -0.60 -37.87 -0.22
C GLY A 116 -1.04 -39.19 0.42
N GLN A 117 -0.33 -40.28 0.14
CA GLN A 117 -0.57 -41.61 0.72
C GLN A 117 0.52 -41.96 1.73
N HIS A 118 0.13 -42.33 2.94
CA HIS A 118 1.03 -42.63 4.07
C HIS A 118 0.42 -43.74 4.93
N SER A 119 1.25 -44.40 5.73
CA SER A 119 0.82 -45.46 6.67
C SER A 119 0.09 -44.94 7.92
N PHE A 120 0.07 -43.63 8.13
CA PHE A 120 -0.58 -42.97 9.26
C PHE A 120 -1.58 -41.90 8.79
N SER A 121 -2.58 -41.64 9.63
CA SER A 121 -3.52 -40.53 9.46
C SER A 121 -2.98 -39.23 10.07
N SER A 122 -3.60 -38.09 9.74
CA SER A 122 -3.30 -36.82 10.42
C SER A 122 -3.63 -36.89 11.92
N LEU A 123 -4.68 -37.64 12.28
CA LEU A 123 -5.09 -37.84 13.67
C LEU A 123 -4.04 -38.64 14.47
N ASP A 124 -3.38 -39.62 13.84
CA ASP A 124 -2.29 -40.37 14.47
C ASP A 124 -1.11 -39.44 14.77
N VAL A 125 -0.74 -38.57 13.81
CA VAL A 125 0.30 -37.56 14.02
C VAL A 125 -0.08 -36.61 15.15
N GLU A 126 -1.31 -36.07 15.15
CA GLU A 126 -1.80 -35.15 16.19
C GLU A 126 -1.75 -35.79 17.59
N ARG A 127 -2.13 -37.07 17.71
CA ARG A 127 -2.11 -37.82 18.97
C ARG A 127 -0.69 -38.09 19.46
N GLU A 128 0.17 -38.65 18.62
CA GLU A 128 1.53 -39.03 19.02
C GLU A 128 2.39 -37.81 19.34
N VAL A 129 2.34 -36.77 18.49
CA VAL A 129 3.05 -35.52 18.72
C VAL A 129 2.50 -34.80 19.96
N GLY A 130 1.18 -34.75 20.11
CA GLY A 130 0.55 -34.14 21.29
C GLY A 130 0.93 -34.85 22.59
N ALA A 131 0.93 -36.18 22.60
CA ALA A 131 1.34 -36.98 23.75
C ALA A 131 2.82 -36.84 24.10
N ALA A 132 3.69 -36.66 23.10
CA ALA A 132 5.11 -36.40 23.33
C ALA A 132 5.34 -34.99 23.90
N LEU A 133 4.74 -33.96 23.30
CA LEU A 133 4.84 -32.58 23.77
C LEU A 133 4.31 -32.44 25.20
N LEU A 134 3.16 -33.04 25.51
CA LEU A 134 2.59 -32.98 26.87
C LEU A 134 3.49 -33.66 27.92
N ARG A 135 4.21 -34.73 27.55
CA ARG A 135 5.09 -35.45 28.48
C ARG A 135 6.48 -34.81 28.64
N GLN A 136 6.96 -34.12 27.62
CA GLN A 136 8.37 -33.71 27.53
C GLN A 136 8.56 -32.18 27.57
N THR A 137 7.48 -31.41 27.73
CA THR A 137 7.51 -29.94 27.82
C THR A 137 6.75 -29.48 29.06
N GLU A 138 6.90 -28.20 29.42
CA GLU A 138 6.17 -27.58 30.54
C GLU A 138 4.76 -27.09 30.14
N ALA A 139 4.14 -27.72 29.14
CA ALA A 139 2.79 -27.37 28.71
C ALA A 139 1.76 -27.50 29.83
N ALA A 140 0.84 -26.54 29.95
CA ALA A 140 -0.21 -26.58 30.97
C ALA A 140 -1.28 -27.65 30.69
N GLY A 141 -1.46 -28.03 29.41
CA GLY A 141 -2.39 -29.07 29.01
C GLY A 141 -2.83 -28.96 27.54
N VAL A 142 -3.68 -29.90 27.11
CA VAL A 142 -4.24 -29.90 25.75
C VAL A 142 -5.64 -29.27 25.76
N ASN A 143 -5.84 -28.25 24.92
CA ASN A 143 -7.15 -27.62 24.72
C ASN A 143 -7.49 -27.61 23.22
N LEU A 144 -8.44 -28.46 22.82
CA LEU A 144 -8.80 -28.60 21.40
C LEU A 144 -9.74 -27.50 20.88
N SER A 145 -10.41 -26.74 21.75
CA SER A 145 -11.36 -25.71 21.32
C SER A 145 -10.72 -24.34 21.20
N GLN A 146 -9.98 -23.91 22.24
CA GLN A 146 -9.33 -22.61 22.33
C GLN A 146 -7.91 -22.75 22.89
N PRO A 147 -6.98 -23.34 22.13
CA PRO A 147 -5.58 -23.42 22.54
C PRO A 147 -4.93 -22.04 22.53
N GLU A 148 -4.06 -21.79 23.51
CA GLU A 148 -3.17 -20.61 23.48
C GLU A 148 -2.06 -20.76 22.43
N VAL A 149 -1.61 -22.00 22.18
CA VAL A 149 -0.62 -22.31 21.14
C VAL A 149 -1.14 -23.41 20.23
N THR A 150 -1.11 -23.18 18.92
CA THR A 150 -1.39 -24.23 17.92
C THR A 150 -0.10 -24.74 17.34
N VAL A 151 0.13 -26.05 17.48
CA VAL A 151 1.25 -26.78 16.86
C VAL A 151 0.81 -27.20 15.47
N ASP A 152 1.17 -26.41 14.46
CA ASP A 152 0.74 -26.61 13.07
C ASP A 152 1.78 -27.42 12.29
N LEU A 153 1.35 -28.55 11.73
CA LEU A 153 2.17 -29.43 10.90
C LEU A 153 1.52 -29.60 9.52
N GLU A 154 2.33 -29.57 8.47
CA GLU A 154 1.90 -29.90 7.12
C GLU A 154 2.75 -31.04 6.56
N ILE A 155 2.12 -32.13 6.16
CA ILE A 155 2.75 -33.27 5.49
C ILE A 155 2.27 -33.28 4.05
N SER A 156 3.19 -33.11 3.10
CA SER A 156 2.90 -33.15 1.68
C SER A 156 3.81 -34.14 0.97
N LYS A 157 3.23 -35.24 0.50
CA LYS A 157 3.90 -36.36 -0.19
C LYS A 157 5.06 -36.95 0.61
N LYS A 158 6.28 -36.42 0.46
CA LYS A 158 7.51 -36.94 1.09
C LYS A 158 8.19 -35.87 1.94
N SER A 159 7.47 -34.82 2.31
CA SER A 159 8.02 -33.69 3.06
C SER A 159 7.15 -33.39 4.27
N LEU A 160 7.82 -33.10 5.39
CA LEU A 160 7.27 -32.54 6.61
C LEU A 160 7.61 -31.06 6.67
N TYR A 161 6.61 -30.23 6.95
CA TYR A 161 6.77 -28.82 7.26
C TYR A 161 6.27 -28.60 8.69
N VAL A 162 7.18 -28.17 9.56
CA VAL A 162 6.84 -27.73 10.93
C VAL A 162 6.69 -26.22 10.88
N VAL A 163 5.51 -25.70 11.20
CA VAL A 163 5.27 -24.24 11.20
C VAL A 163 5.93 -23.64 12.42
N ALA A 164 6.90 -22.76 12.23
CA ALA A 164 7.50 -22.00 13.31
C ALA A 164 6.58 -20.83 13.67
N GLU A 165 6.32 -19.95 12.70
CA GLU A 165 5.51 -18.75 12.90
C GLU A 165 4.44 -18.59 11.82
N ARG A 166 3.36 -17.90 12.19
CA ARG A 166 2.21 -17.65 11.32
C ARG A 166 1.85 -16.18 11.30
N TYR A 167 2.05 -15.58 10.14
CA TYR A 167 1.71 -14.18 9.88
C TYR A 167 0.43 -14.09 9.05
N ARG A 168 -0.35 -13.04 9.30
CA ARG A 168 -1.57 -12.75 8.54
C ARG A 168 -1.24 -11.79 7.40
N GLY A 169 -1.64 -12.16 6.18
CA GLY A 169 -1.62 -11.26 5.03
C GLY A 169 -2.92 -10.48 4.90
N ILE A 170 -2.93 -9.47 4.02
CA ILE A 170 -4.10 -8.60 3.82
C ILE A 170 -5.28 -9.25 3.08
N GLY A 171 -5.10 -10.44 2.50
CA GLY A 171 -6.11 -11.10 1.67
C GLY A 171 -6.29 -10.40 0.31
N GLY A 172 -7.49 -10.51 -0.27
CA GLY A 172 -7.79 -9.86 -1.56
C GLY A 172 -7.26 -10.63 -2.77
N TYR A 173 -7.09 -9.93 -3.91
CA TYR A 173 -6.59 -10.54 -5.14
C TYR A 173 -5.25 -9.93 -5.55
N PRO A 174 -4.37 -10.69 -6.24
CA PRO A 174 -3.06 -10.19 -6.65
C PRO A 174 -3.18 -8.93 -7.50
N VAL A 175 -2.46 -7.87 -7.13
CA VAL A 175 -2.50 -6.57 -7.83
C VAL A 175 -2.16 -6.75 -9.31
N GLY A 176 -2.96 -6.15 -10.20
CA GLY A 176 -2.85 -6.28 -11.65
C GLY A 176 -3.37 -7.61 -12.21
N SER A 177 -4.22 -8.31 -11.45
CA SER A 177 -4.94 -9.50 -11.93
C SER A 177 -6.35 -9.19 -12.44
N LEU A 178 -6.86 -8.00 -12.11
CA LEU A 178 -8.08 -7.41 -12.64
C LEU A 178 -7.76 -6.20 -13.51
N ASP A 179 -8.79 -5.71 -14.21
CA ASP A 179 -8.70 -4.54 -15.08
C ASP A 179 -8.23 -3.30 -14.32
N PRO A 180 -7.56 -2.36 -15.03
CA PRO A 180 -7.09 -1.13 -14.45
C PRO A 180 -8.24 -0.20 -14.02
N VAL A 181 -7.92 0.72 -13.12
CA VAL A 181 -8.82 1.80 -12.69
C VAL A 181 -8.05 3.12 -12.61
N VAL A 182 -8.74 4.24 -12.77
CA VAL A 182 -8.18 5.58 -12.50
C VAL A 182 -8.73 6.09 -11.17
N SER A 183 -7.87 6.16 -10.16
CA SER A 183 -8.25 6.65 -8.82
C SER A 183 -7.98 8.14 -8.68
N LEU A 184 -9.02 8.90 -8.38
CA LEU A 184 -8.92 10.31 -8.07
C LEU A 184 -8.31 10.44 -6.67
N ILE A 185 -7.00 10.68 -6.64
CA ILE A 185 -6.21 10.78 -5.42
C ILE A 185 -6.11 12.25 -4.98
N SER A 186 -6.16 12.47 -3.67
CA SER A 186 -6.00 13.76 -3.01
C SER A 186 -5.20 13.57 -1.72
N GLY A 187 -4.82 14.67 -1.07
CA GLY A 187 -4.09 14.63 0.20
C GLY A 187 -4.97 14.37 1.43
N GLY A 188 -6.24 14.04 1.27
CA GLY A 188 -7.15 13.74 2.40
C GLY A 188 -7.06 12.29 2.88
N PHE A 189 -7.86 11.93 3.89
CA PHE A 189 -7.91 10.55 4.43
C PHE A 189 -8.57 9.56 3.46
N ASP A 190 -9.61 10.01 2.74
CA ASP A 190 -10.56 9.10 2.11
C ASP A 190 -10.01 8.51 0.80
N SER A 191 -9.39 9.31 -0.06
CA SER A 191 -8.92 8.87 -1.38
C SER A 191 -7.72 7.91 -1.34
N PRO A 192 -6.74 8.02 -0.39
CA PRO A 192 -5.73 6.99 -0.19
C PRO A 192 -6.35 5.65 0.25
N VAL A 193 -7.33 5.68 1.15
CA VAL A 193 -8.03 4.47 1.61
C VAL A 193 -8.80 3.82 0.46
N ALA A 194 -9.54 4.60 -0.35
CA ALA A 194 -10.22 4.08 -1.53
C ALA A 194 -9.25 3.46 -2.54
N SER A 195 -8.10 4.11 -2.77
CA SER A 195 -7.04 3.60 -3.64
C SER A 195 -6.48 2.27 -3.10
N TYR A 196 -6.17 2.19 -1.81
CA TYR A 196 -5.74 0.95 -1.16
C TYR A 196 -6.76 -0.18 -1.32
N LEU A 197 -8.06 0.08 -1.12
CA LEU A 197 -9.11 -0.94 -1.23
C LEU A 197 -9.22 -1.52 -2.64
N THR A 198 -9.03 -0.69 -3.67
CA THR A 198 -9.01 -1.17 -5.07
C THR A 198 -7.76 -1.98 -5.39
N MET A 199 -6.58 -1.55 -4.91
CA MET A 199 -5.34 -2.31 -5.02
C MET A 199 -5.47 -3.68 -4.32
N LYS A 200 -6.03 -3.71 -3.12
CA LYS A 200 -6.37 -4.93 -2.37
C LYS A 200 -7.36 -5.82 -3.12
N ARG A 201 -8.19 -5.26 -4.01
CA ARG A 201 -9.08 -6.08 -4.86
C ARG A 201 -8.40 -6.58 -6.13
N GLY A 202 -7.10 -6.33 -6.31
CA GLY A 202 -6.31 -6.82 -7.44
C GLY A 202 -6.35 -5.92 -8.67
N MET A 203 -6.96 -4.73 -8.56
CA MET A 203 -7.04 -3.75 -9.65
C MET A 203 -5.69 -3.07 -9.85
N ARG A 204 -5.36 -2.73 -11.10
CA ARG A 204 -4.18 -1.90 -11.40
C ARG A 204 -4.58 -0.42 -11.31
N THR A 205 -4.25 0.20 -10.19
CA THR A 205 -4.69 1.58 -9.88
C THR A 205 -3.71 2.62 -10.43
N HIS A 206 -4.15 3.37 -11.45
CA HIS A 206 -3.52 4.63 -11.87
C HIS A 206 -4.00 5.75 -10.95
N PHE A 207 -3.16 6.74 -10.68
CA PHE A 207 -3.47 7.86 -9.81
C PHE A 207 -3.71 9.12 -10.64
N LEU A 208 -4.86 9.75 -10.44
CA LEU A 208 -5.23 11.02 -11.06
C LEU A 208 -5.38 12.08 -9.98
N PHE A 209 -4.53 13.08 -10.02
CA PHE A 209 -4.51 14.20 -9.10
C PHE A 209 -4.96 15.48 -9.82
N PHE A 210 -5.87 16.21 -9.19
CA PHE A 210 -6.27 17.55 -9.63
C PHE A 210 -5.56 18.59 -8.78
N ASN A 211 -4.64 19.33 -9.37
CA ASN A 211 -3.84 20.31 -8.66
C ASN A 211 -4.64 21.60 -8.44
N LEU A 212 -5.09 21.79 -7.20
CA LEU A 212 -5.80 22.98 -6.74
C LEU A 212 -4.92 23.93 -5.92
N GLY A 213 -3.72 23.48 -5.54
CA GLY A 213 -2.93 24.06 -4.45
C GLY A 213 -1.49 24.36 -4.82
N GLY A 214 -1.14 24.30 -6.11
CA GLY A 214 0.21 24.51 -6.60
C GLY A 214 1.16 23.37 -6.21
N ARG A 215 2.45 23.70 -6.09
CA ARG A 215 3.52 22.71 -5.97
C ARG A 215 3.48 21.91 -4.67
N ASP A 216 3.24 22.56 -3.54
CA ASP A 216 3.22 21.91 -2.23
C ASP A 216 2.14 20.82 -2.15
N HIS A 217 0.96 21.11 -2.70
CA HIS A 217 -0.14 20.15 -2.79
C HIS A 217 0.22 18.97 -3.69
N GLU A 218 0.85 19.23 -4.84
CA GLU A 218 1.29 18.17 -5.74
C GLU A 218 2.33 17.25 -5.10
N VAL A 219 3.31 17.81 -4.39
CA VAL A 219 4.36 17.06 -3.69
C VAL A 219 3.74 16.14 -2.63
N GLY A 220 2.87 16.66 -1.76
CA GLY A 220 2.21 15.83 -0.73
C GLY A 220 1.33 14.71 -1.32
N VAL A 221 0.66 14.96 -2.45
CA VAL A 221 -0.16 13.91 -3.11
C VAL A 221 0.71 12.90 -3.86
N LYS A 222 1.83 13.31 -4.45
CA LYS A 222 2.83 12.39 -5.02
C LYS A 222 3.37 11.45 -3.95
N GLU A 223 3.66 11.97 -2.75
CA GLU A 223 4.18 11.19 -1.62
C GLU A 223 3.22 10.07 -1.21
N VAL A 224 1.94 10.40 -0.97
CA VAL A 224 0.96 9.39 -0.54
C VAL A 224 0.71 8.34 -1.63
N ALA A 225 0.67 8.75 -2.90
CA ALA A 225 0.53 7.83 -4.03
C ALA A 225 1.74 6.90 -4.14
N LEU A 226 2.95 7.45 -4.02
CA LEU A 226 4.20 6.69 -4.09
C LEU A 226 4.31 5.70 -2.91
N TYR A 227 3.96 6.13 -1.70
CA TYR A 227 3.94 5.26 -0.52
C TYR A 227 2.98 4.08 -0.71
N LEU A 228 1.74 4.35 -1.13
CA LEU A 228 0.77 3.28 -1.41
C LEU A 228 1.29 2.30 -2.47
N TRP A 229 1.89 2.82 -3.53
CA TRP A 229 2.46 2.00 -4.60
C TRP A 229 3.65 1.16 -4.13
N GLN A 230 4.57 1.72 -3.35
CA GLN A 230 5.72 0.99 -2.82
C GLN A 230 5.28 -0.11 -1.86
N LYS A 231 4.36 0.19 -0.93
CA LYS A 231 3.95 -0.73 0.13
C LYS A 231 2.95 -1.79 -0.36
N TYR A 232 2.01 -1.42 -1.22
CA TYR A 232 0.89 -2.30 -1.64
C TYR A 232 0.85 -2.59 -3.15
N GLY A 233 1.55 -1.81 -3.96
CA GLY A 233 1.43 -1.83 -5.43
C GLY A 233 2.20 -2.94 -6.13
N CYS A 234 3.04 -3.71 -5.42
CA CYS A 234 3.76 -4.86 -5.96
C CYS A 234 4.49 -4.56 -7.29
N ASN A 235 5.16 -3.40 -7.38
CA ASN A 235 5.90 -2.93 -8.55
C ASN A 235 5.08 -2.90 -9.87
N GLN A 236 3.75 -2.74 -9.78
CA GLN A 236 2.93 -2.60 -10.99
C GLN A 236 3.28 -1.32 -11.75
N ARG A 237 3.25 -1.40 -13.08
CA ARG A 237 3.46 -0.23 -13.95
C ARG A 237 2.18 0.60 -13.96
N VAL A 238 2.16 1.68 -13.19
CA VAL A 238 1.03 2.62 -13.11
C VAL A 238 1.51 4.05 -13.32
N LEU A 239 0.57 4.92 -13.64
CA LEU A 239 0.82 6.33 -13.90
C LEU A 239 0.34 7.15 -12.71
N PHE A 240 1.06 8.23 -12.43
CA PHE A 240 0.59 9.38 -11.68
C PHE A 240 0.32 10.50 -12.69
N ILE A 241 -0.89 11.02 -12.70
CA ILE A 241 -1.38 11.99 -13.67
C ILE A 241 -1.77 13.24 -12.90
N SER A 242 -1.04 14.34 -13.11
CA SER A 242 -1.30 15.63 -12.47
C SER A 242 -1.95 16.56 -13.48
N VAL A 243 -3.15 17.04 -13.16
CA VAL A 243 -3.91 17.97 -14.01
C VAL A 243 -4.00 19.33 -13.30
N PRO A 244 -3.48 20.42 -13.91
CA PRO A 244 -3.60 21.75 -13.33
C PRO A 244 -5.07 22.19 -13.32
N PHE A 245 -5.58 22.59 -12.16
CA PHE A 245 -6.98 22.93 -11.94
C PHE A 245 -7.17 24.36 -11.39
N GLU A 246 -6.11 25.14 -11.31
CA GLU A 246 -6.13 26.53 -10.82
C GLU A 246 -7.06 27.42 -11.66
N GLU A 247 -6.98 27.33 -13.00
CA GLU A 247 -7.89 28.06 -13.91
C GLU A 247 -9.35 27.63 -13.73
N VAL A 248 -9.59 26.33 -13.50
CA VAL A 248 -10.94 25.80 -13.26
C VAL A 248 -11.51 26.38 -11.98
N VAL A 249 -10.73 26.42 -10.91
CA VAL A 249 -11.17 27.01 -9.62
C VAL A 249 -11.43 28.50 -9.75
N ALA A 250 -10.54 29.23 -10.41
CA ALA A 250 -10.71 30.67 -10.62
C ALA A 250 -12.00 30.99 -11.39
N GLU A 251 -12.32 30.23 -12.43
CA GLU A 251 -13.55 30.38 -13.19
C GLU A 251 -14.80 30.06 -12.35
N LEU A 252 -14.74 28.98 -11.54
CA LEU A 252 -15.85 28.64 -10.65
C LEU A 252 -16.13 29.76 -9.65
N LEU A 253 -15.10 30.33 -9.03
CA LEU A 253 -15.23 31.45 -8.10
C LEU A 253 -15.79 32.72 -8.76
N GLY A 254 -15.52 32.92 -10.06
CA GLY A 254 -15.96 34.10 -10.80
C GLY A 254 -17.39 34.01 -11.36
N GLN A 255 -17.81 32.82 -11.81
CA GLN A 255 -19.02 32.66 -12.62
C GLN A 255 -20.15 31.87 -11.96
N ILE A 256 -19.85 31.07 -10.93
CA ILE A 256 -20.77 30.08 -10.37
C ILE A 256 -21.26 30.52 -9.00
N GLU A 257 -22.55 30.30 -8.74
CA GLU A 257 -23.11 30.55 -7.41
C GLU A 257 -22.50 29.64 -6.34
N ASP A 258 -22.08 30.22 -5.21
CA ASP A 258 -21.39 29.57 -4.09
C ASP A 258 -21.99 28.19 -3.72
N SER A 259 -23.32 28.15 -3.57
CA SER A 259 -24.03 26.96 -3.13
C SER A 259 -23.93 25.76 -4.09
N HIS A 260 -23.58 25.96 -5.36
CA HIS A 260 -23.45 24.90 -6.38
C HIS A 260 -22.00 24.56 -6.74
N MET A 261 -21.03 25.38 -6.33
CA MET A 261 -19.61 25.23 -6.72
C MET A 261 -19.07 23.83 -6.47
N GLY A 262 -19.27 23.26 -5.28
CA GLY A 262 -18.74 21.93 -4.94
C GLY A 262 -19.30 20.80 -5.80
N VAL A 263 -20.57 20.89 -6.23
CA VAL A 263 -21.18 19.90 -7.14
C VAL A 263 -20.63 20.07 -8.56
N ILE A 264 -20.49 21.31 -9.01
CA ILE A 264 -19.99 21.62 -10.36
C ILE A 264 -18.50 21.29 -10.49
N LEU A 265 -17.67 21.58 -9.49
CA LEU A 265 -16.25 21.20 -9.49
C LEU A 265 -16.09 19.70 -9.67
N LYS A 266 -16.82 18.89 -8.88
CA LYS A 266 -16.77 17.43 -8.99
C LYS A 266 -17.24 16.93 -10.34
N ARG A 267 -18.23 17.60 -10.94
CA ARG A 267 -18.66 17.32 -12.32
C ARG A 267 -17.55 17.62 -13.32
N MET A 268 -16.83 18.74 -13.19
CA MET A 268 -15.67 19.05 -14.03
C MET A 268 -14.53 18.03 -13.85
N MET A 269 -14.25 17.63 -12.61
CA MET A 269 -13.28 16.58 -12.31
C MET A 269 -13.65 15.26 -12.99
N LEU A 270 -14.92 14.81 -12.92
CA LEU A 270 -15.34 13.58 -13.60
C LEU A 270 -15.29 13.67 -15.12
N ARG A 271 -15.62 14.83 -15.72
CA ARG A 271 -15.48 15.03 -17.17
C ARG A 271 -14.03 14.91 -17.63
N VAL A 272 -13.10 15.50 -16.87
CA VAL A 272 -11.67 15.39 -17.16
C VAL A 272 -11.17 13.96 -16.93
N ALA A 273 -11.58 13.33 -15.82
CA ALA A 273 -11.21 11.95 -15.49
C ALA A 273 -11.70 10.95 -16.54
N GLU A 274 -12.90 11.13 -17.09
CA GLU A 274 -13.42 10.30 -18.20
C GLU A 274 -12.51 10.38 -19.42
N ARG A 275 -12.14 11.58 -19.86
CA ARG A 275 -11.28 11.77 -21.04
C ARG A 275 -9.88 11.18 -20.83
N ILE A 276 -9.34 11.28 -19.62
CA ILE A 276 -8.07 10.65 -19.26
C ILE A 276 -8.23 9.12 -19.23
N ALA A 277 -9.32 8.60 -18.68
CA ALA A 277 -9.60 7.16 -18.67
C ALA A 277 -9.78 6.61 -20.10
N ASP A 278 -10.40 7.35 -21.01
CA ASP A 278 -10.51 6.99 -22.43
C ASP A 278 -9.13 6.89 -23.11
N GLN A 279 -8.23 7.84 -22.85
CA GLN A 279 -6.86 7.80 -23.37
C GLN A 279 -6.06 6.58 -22.86
N LEU A 280 -6.42 6.08 -21.68
CA LEU A 280 -5.77 4.93 -21.04
C LEU A 280 -6.50 3.60 -21.32
N GLU A 281 -7.61 3.63 -22.05
CA GLU A 281 -8.50 2.48 -22.26
C GLU A 281 -8.97 1.84 -20.94
N VAL A 282 -9.38 2.69 -20.00
CA VAL A 282 -9.88 2.31 -18.67
C VAL A 282 -11.38 2.59 -18.56
N ASP A 283 -12.12 1.62 -18.03
CA ASP A 283 -13.59 1.68 -17.93
C ASP A 283 -14.12 2.22 -16.59
N ALA A 284 -13.25 2.31 -15.57
CA ALA A 284 -13.66 2.64 -14.20
C ALA A 284 -12.82 3.73 -13.55
N LEU A 285 -13.51 4.64 -12.86
CA LEU A 285 -12.99 5.69 -12.01
C LEU A 285 -13.16 5.29 -10.54
N VAL A 286 -12.29 5.76 -9.66
CA VAL A 286 -12.40 5.52 -8.20
C VAL A 286 -12.40 6.85 -7.48
N THR A 287 -13.31 7.02 -6.53
CA THR A 287 -13.32 8.18 -5.62
C THR A 287 -13.38 7.74 -4.16
N GLY A 288 -12.87 8.59 -3.28
CA GLY A 288 -13.01 8.44 -1.82
C GLY A 288 -14.33 8.96 -1.26
N GLU A 289 -15.37 9.16 -2.07
CA GLU A 289 -16.61 9.78 -1.58
C GLU A 289 -17.40 8.84 -0.66
N CYS A 290 -17.91 9.40 0.44
CA CYS A 290 -18.77 8.73 1.42
C CYS A 290 -20.10 9.46 1.57
N VAL A 291 -21.21 8.72 1.67
CA VAL A 291 -22.53 9.34 1.79
C VAL A 291 -22.66 10.12 3.08
N ALA A 292 -23.12 11.37 2.96
CA ALA A 292 -23.42 12.27 4.07
C ALA A 292 -22.23 12.64 4.98
N GLN A 293 -20.99 12.42 4.55
CA GLN A 293 -19.81 12.92 5.25
C GLN A 293 -19.65 14.44 5.10
N VAL A 294 -19.94 14.97 3.91
CA VAL A 294 -19.99 16.41 3.63
C VAL A 294 -21.26 16.76 2.84
N SER A 295 -21.66 18.02 2.88
CA SER A 295 -22.83 18.57 2.17
C SER A 295 -22.85 18.26 0.67
N SER A 296 -21.69 18.19 0.02
CA SER A 296 -21.56 17.86 -1.40
C SER A 296 -21.72 16.35 -1.71
N GLN A 297 -21.77 15.48 -0.69
CA GLN A 297 -21.83 14.01 -0.84
C GLN A 297 -23.16 13.43 -0.33
N THR A 298 -24.27 14.14 -0.51
CA THR A 298 -25.60 13.52 -0.35
C THR A 298 -25.91 12.60 -1.52
N LEU A 299 -26.79 11.60 -1.33
CA LEU A 299 -27.23 10.72 -2.43
C LEU A 299 -27.75 11.49 -3.64
N ARG A 300 -28.45 12.61 -3.42
CA ARG A 300 -28.93 13.46 -4.51
C ARG A 300 -27.78 14.12 -5.25
N ASN A 301 -26.82 14.68 -4.55
CA ASN A 301 -25.68 15.35 -5.16
C ASN A 301 -24.80 14.35 -5.90
N LEU A 302 -24.49 13.19 -5.31
CA LEU A 302 -23.73 12.12 -5.98
C LEU A 302 -24.42 11.65 -7.27
N SER A 303 -25.73 11.45 -7.23
CA SER A 303 -26.53 11.09 -8.42
C SER A 303 -26.51 12.18 -9.50
N VAL A 304 -26.43 13.45 -9.13
CA VAL A 304 -26.27 14.56 -10.09
C VAL A 304 -24.83 14.60 -10.61
N ILE A 305 -23.83 14.35 -9.77
CA ILE A 305 -22.42 14.33 -10.17
C ILE A 305 -22.16 13.22 -11.20
N ASP A 306 -22.68 12.01 -10.97
CA ASP A 306 -22.47 10.85 -11.86
C ASP A 306 -23.00 11.05 -13.29
N GLN A 307 -23.99 11.93 -13.49
CA GLN A 307 -24.62 12.11 -14.82
C GLN A 307 -23.71 12.74 -15.87
N VAL A 308 -22.52 13.22 -15.51
CA VAL A 308 -21.55 13.78 -16.47
C VAL A 308 -20.58 12.75 -17.04
N THR A 309 -20.61 11.52 -16.53
CA THR A 309 -19.71 10.46 -16.95
C THR A 309 -20.49 9.20 -17.33
N SER A 310 -19.98 8.51 -18.34
CA SER A 310 -20.42 7.18 -18.76
C SER A 310 -19.59 6.05 -18.13
N LYS A 311 -18.46 6.39 -17.47
CA LYS A 311 -17.57 5.44 -16.80
C LYS A 311 -18.19 4.90 -15.50
N LEU A 312 -17.75 3.70 -15.09
CA LEU A 312 -18.13 3.13 -13.80
C LEU A 312 -17.41 3.88 -12.67
N VAL A 313 -18.15 4.63 -11.84
CA VAL A 313 -17.59 5.32 -10.66
C VAL A 313 -17.65 4.42 -9.43
N LEU A 314 -16.52 3.82 -9.07
CA LEU A 314 -16.34 3.00 -7.88
C LEU A 314 -16.15 3.89 -6.65
N ARG A 315 -16.95 3.66 -5.61
CA ARG A 315 -16.88 4.36 -4.32
C ARG A 315 -16.73 3.37 -3.18
N PRO A 316 -15.51 2.86 -2.92
CA PRO A 316 -15.28 1.83 -1.91
C PRO A 316 -15.76 2.22 -0.50
N LEU A 317 -15.87 3.53 -0.22
CA LEU A 317 -16.21 4.09 1.09
C LEU A 317 -17.65 4.59 1.18
N ILE A 318 -18.49 4.35 0.17
CA ILE A 318 -19.81 4.99 0.04
C ILE A 318 -20.72 4.83 1.26
N ALA A 319 -20.56 3.74 2.00
CA ALA A 319 -21.36 3.39 3.18
C ALA A 319 -20.50 3.13 4.42
N THR A 320 -19.26 3.64 4.45
CA THR A 320 -18.32 3.49 5.56
C THR A 320 -18.36 4.73 6.44
N ASP A 321 -18.33 4.58 7.76
CA ASP A 321 -18.25 5.74 8.64
C ASP A 321 -16.84 6.35 8.68
N LYS A 322 -16.74 7.59 9.20
CA LYS A 322 -15.48 8.33 9.23
C LYS A 322 -14.44 7.68 10.15
N GLU A 323 -14.88 7.09 11.27
CA GLU A 323 -13.98 6.46 12.23
C GLU A 323 -13.30 5.23 11.64
N ASP A 324 -14.04 4.44 10.87
CA ASP A 324 -13.53 3.28 10.15
C ASP A 324 -12.55 3.70 9.05
N ILE A 325 -12.82 4.80 8.35
CA ILE A 325 -11.90 5.37 7.34
C ILE A 325 -10.58 5.80 8.02
N VAL A 326 -10.65 6.55 9.12
CA VAL A 326 -9.46 7.00 9.86
C VAL A 326 -8.70 5.80 10.42
N ARG A 327 -9.40 4.81 10.98
CA ARG A 327 -8.78 3.57 11.47
C ARG A 327 -8.08 2.82 10.35
N MET A 328 -8.68 2.74 9.16
CA MET A 328 -8.02 2.14 8.01
C MET A 328 -6.81 2.96 7.56
N ALA A 329 -6.92 4.29 7.48
CA ALA A 329 -5.82 5.17 7.15
C ALA A 329 -4.63 4.98 8.12
N SER A 330 -4.91 4.82 9.41
CA SER A 330 -3.90 4.48 10.43
C SER A 330 -3.28 3.12 10.14
N GLN A 331 -4.11 2.08 9.94
CA GLN A 331 -3.65 0.72 9.67
C GLN A 331 -2.79 0.60 8.41
N ILE A 332 -3.08 1.39 7.38
CA ILE A 332 -2.31 1.35 6.13
C ILE A 332 -1.14 2.33 6.12
N GLY A 333 -1.03 3.19 7.12
CA GLY A 333 0.02 4.19 7.30
C GLY A 333 -0.21 5.53 6.59
N THR A 334 -1.40 5.78 6.03
CA THR A 334 -1.69 7.04 5.30
C THR A 334 -2.24 8.16 6.18
N GLN A 335 -2.51 7.91 7.46
CA GLN A 335 -3.10 8.91 8.36
C GLN A 335 -2.25 10.17 8.48
N GLU A 336 -0.94 10.01 8.69
CA GLU A 336 -0.02 11.14 8.93
C GLU A 336 0.16 12.02 7.70
N PHE A 337 0.06 11.44 6.49
CA PHE A 337 0.06 12.21 5.24
C PHE A 337 -1.12 13.17 5.20
N ALA A 338 -2.31 12.66 5.52
CA ALA A 338 -3.53 13.44 5.48
C ALA A 338 -3.61 14.48 6.60
N ALA A 339 -3.05 14.18 7.77
CA ALA A 339 -3.02 15.11 8.89
C ALA A 339 -2.15 16.35 8.63
N ASN A 340 -1.09 16.20 7.84
CA ASN A 340 -0.15 17.28 7.52
C ASN A 340 -0.49 18.03 6.22
N MET A 341 -1.56 17.64 5.52
CA MET A 341 -1.96 18.29 4.27
C MET A 341 -2.96 19.43 4.48
N PRO A 342 -2.73 20.63 3.90
CA PRO A 342 -3.72 21.69 3.91
C PRO A 342 -5.02 21.29 3.20
N GLU A 343 -6.16 21.79 3.69
CA GLU A 343 -7.47 21.49 3.13
C GLU A 343 -7.81 22.43 1.95
N TYR A 344 -7.30 22.12 0.76
CA TYR A 344 -7.48 22.95 -0.43
C TYR A 344 -8.92 23.01 -0.96
N CYS A 345 -9.70 21.93 -0.78
CA CYS A 345 -11.10 21.87 -1.20
C CYS A 345 -12.06 22.68 -0.30
N GLY A 346 -11.61 23.22 0.83
CA GLY A 346 -12.44 24.02 1.74
C GLY A 346 -12.86 25.37 1.16
N VAL A 347 -12.03 25.94 0.27
CA VAL A 347 -12.20 27.30 -0.29
C VAL A 347 -13.51 27.48 -1.07
N ILE A 348 -14.05 26.39 -1.62
CA ILE A 348 -15.22 26.37 -2.50
C ILE A 348 -16.52 25.98 -1.78
N SER A 349 -16.51 25.86 -0.45
CA SER A 349 -17.62 25.32 0.35
C SER A 349 -18.38 26.39 1.13
N VAL A 350 -18.75 27.50 0.48
CA VAL A 350 -19.58 28.55 1.07
C VAL A 350 -21.07 28.19 0.90
N ASN A 351 -21.77 27.92 2.02
CA ASN A 351 -23.20 27.53 2.05
C ASN A 351 -23.61 26.46 1.00
N PRO A 352 -22.92 25.31 0.95
CA PRO A 352 -23.12 24.30 -0.08
C PRO A 352 -24.52 23.67 -0.05
N THR A 353 -25.12 23.47 -1.23
CA THR A 353 -26.44 22.83 -1.34
C THR A 353 -26.34 21.34 -1.01
N THR A 354 -27.24 20.85 -0.16
CA THR A 354 -27.35 19.43 0.17
C THR A 354 -28.26 18.67 -0.79
N ARG A 355 -29.00 19.37 -1.65
CA ARG A 355 -29.96 18.77 -2.58
C ARG A 355 -29.99 19.54 -3.91
N ALA A 356 -28.94 19.38 -4.70
CA ALA A 356 -28.84 20.00 -6.01
C ALA A 356 -29.99 19.56 -6.93
N LYS A 357 -30.56 20.53 -7.64
CA LYS A 357 -31.53 20.31 -8.73
C LYS A 357 -30.74 20.29 -10.04
N LEU A 358 -30.85 19.21 -10.81
CA LEU A 358 -30.08 19.02 -12.04
C LEU A 358 -30.20 20.22 -12.99
N GLY A 359 -31.42 20.67 -13.30
CA GLY A 359 -31.60 21.82 -14.20
C GLY A 359 -30.99 23.14 -13.69
N ARG A 360 -30.81 23.31 -12.36
CA ARG A 360 -30.05 24.45 -11.82
C ARG A 360 -28.56 24.26 -12.02
N VAL A 361 -28.04 23.06 -11.77
CA VAL A 361 -26.63 22.71 -12.01
C VAL A 361 -26.26 22.91 -13.47
N GLU A 362 -27.07 22.40 -14.41
CA GLU A 362 -26.84 22.56 -15.85
C GLU A 362 -26.91 24.04 -16.28
N ALA A 363 -27.84 24.82 -15.73
CA ALA A 363 -27.91 26.26 -16.01
C ALA A 363 -26.70 27.05 -15.48
N GLN A 364 -26.12 26.62 -14.35
CA GLN A 364 -24.86 27.20 -13.85
C GLN A 364 -23.67 26.76 -14.72
N GLU A 365 -23.63 25.48 -15.14
CA GLU A 365 -22.57 24.97 -16.03
C GLU A 365 -22.53 25.71 -17.37
N GLN A 366 -23.65 26.23 -17.87
CA GLN A 366 -23.68 27.06 -19.08
C GLN A 366 -22.90 28.39 -18.94
N ARG A 367 -22.62 28.83 -17.72
CA ARG A 367 -21.80 30.02 -17.44
C ARG A 367 -20.30 29.70 -17.40
N PHE A 368 -19.94 28.43 -17.33
CA PHE A 368 -18.55 27.97 -17.25
C PHE A 368 -17.98 27.78 -18.66
N ASP A 369 -16.83 28.38 -18.94
CA ASP A 369 -16.12 28.14 -20.20
C ASP A 369 -15.47 26.74 -20.23
N MET A 370 -16.08 25.80 -20.96
CA MET A 370 -15.59 24.43 -21.10
C MET A 370 -14.21 24.33 -21.76
N SER A 371 -13.76 25.35 -22.51
CA SER A 371 -12.43 25.36 -23.12
C SER A 371 -11.30 25.34 -22.07
N ILE A 372 -11.60 25.75 -20.83
CA ILE A 372 -10.67 25.66 -19.70
C ILE A 372 -10.32 24.19 -19.42
N LEU A 373 -11.28 23.27 -19.52
CA LEU A 373 -11.03 21.85 -19.30
C LEU A 373 -10.12 21.26 -20.38
N ASP A 374 -10.27 21.70 -21.63
CA ASP A 374 -9.39 21.30 -22.73
C ASP A 374 -7.95 21.73 -22.46
N ARG A 375 -7.74 22.97 -22.00
CA ARG A 375 -6.42 23.46 -21.62
C ARG A 375 -5.85 22.69 -20.43
N ALA A 376 -6.66 22.42 -19.40
CA ALA A 376 -6.24 21.63 -18.24
C ALA A 376 -5.76 20.23 -18.66
N ILE A 377 -6.49 19.55 -19.55
CA ILE A 377 -6.10 18.24 -20.09
C ILE A 377 -4.85 18.34 -20.95
N ALA A 378 -4.74 19.35 -21.81
CA ALA A 378 -3.58 19.54 -22.67
C ALA A 378 -2.29 19.79 -21.87
N ASN A 379 -2.41 20.42 -20.70
CA ASN A 379 -1.32 20.70 -19.78
C ASN A 379 -1.14 19.61 -18.69
N ALA A 380 -1.91 18.52 -18.76
CA ALA A 380 -1.77 17.42 -17.81
C ALA A 380 -0.42 16.72 -17.99
N THR A 381 0.23 16.40 -16.88
CA THR A 381 1.49 15.64 -16.89
C THR A 381 1.22 14.19 -16.52
N GLN A 382 1.81 13.27 -17.26
CA GLN A 382 1.69 11.83 -17.02
C GLN A 382 3.07 11.24 -16.76
N THR A 383 3.27 10.71 -15.56
CA THR A 383 4.56 10.19 -15.15
C THR A 383 4.37 8.80 -14.60
N ARG A 384 5.25 7.87 -14.96
CA ARG A 384 5.25 6.57 -14.31
C ARG A 384 5.61 6.76 -12.84
N ILE A 385 4.87 6.10 -11.95
CA ILE A 385 5.03 6.32 -10.51
C ILE A 385 6.44 5.99 -9.99
N ASP A 386 7.12 5.02 -10.62
CA ASP A 386 8.49 4.62 -10.30
C ASP A 386 9.54 5.65 -10.75
N ARG A 387 9.15 6.63 -11.57
CA ARG A 387 9.99 7.70 -12.11
C ARG A 387 9.61 9.09 -11.61
N LEU A 388 8.71 9.21 -10.63
CA LEU A 388 8.30 10.50 -10.08
C LEU A 388 9.49 11.35 -9.65
N ALA A 389 10.47 10.73 -9.00
CA ALA A 389 11.68 11.41 -8.56
C ALA A 389 12.58 11.90 -9.70
N GLU A 390 12.57 11.24 -10.88
CA GLU A 390 13.42 11.64 -12.01
C GLU A 390 12.94 12.96 -12.63
N GLN A 391 11.61 13.13 -12.74
CA GLN A 391 11.01 14.33 -13.31
C GLN A 391 11.28 15.60 -12.46
N ASP A 392 11.28 15.47 -11.14
CA ASP A 392 11.50 16.60 -10.24
C ASP A 392 13.01 16.93 -10.08
N LEU A 393 13.91 15.97 -10.31
CA LEU A 393 15.36 16.23 -10.38
C LEU A 393 15.77 17.04 -11.60
N GLU A 394 15.13 16.84 -12.75
CA GLU A 394 15.43 17.66 -13.94
C GLU A 394 15.14 19.15 -13.70
N ARG A 395 14.33 19.47 -12.68
CA ARG A 395 13.97 20.85 -12.30
C ARG A 395 14.94 21.48 -11.30
N SER A 396 15.76 20.72 -10.59
CA SER A 396 16.61 21.22 -9.48
C SER A 396 17.99 20.53 -9.47
N GLU A 397 19.09 21.27 -9.27
CA GLU A 397 20.47 20.74 -9.16
C GLU A 397 20.73 19.95 -7.85
N VAL A 398 19.91 18.93 -7.55
CA VAL A 398 20.06 18.10 -6.35
C VAL A 398 21.18 17.09 -6.57
N GLU A 399 22.28 17.22 -5.81
CA GLU A 399 23.39 16.26 -5.85
C GLU A 399 23.01 14.96 -5.11
N VAL A 400 23.17 13.81 -5.79
CA VAL A 400 22.91 12.47 -5.25
C VAL A 400 24.23 11.75 -5.01
N LEU A 401 24.52 11.41 -3.75
CA LEU A 401 25.75 10.76 -3.32
C LEU A 401 25.48 9.35 -2.82
N THR A 402 26.37 8.41 -3.16
CA THR A 402 26.29 7.01 -2.71
C THR A 402 26.99 6.75 -1.38
N VAL A 403 27.70 7.75 -0.86
CA VAL A 403 28.44 7.70 0.41
C VAL A 403 28.09 8.95 1.21
N PRO A 404 27.92 8.86 2.54
CA PRO A 404 27.76 10.03 3.39
C PRO A 404 28.93 11.01 3.26
N LEU A 405 28.64 12.31 3.30
CA LEU A 405 29.65 13.35 3.29
C LEU A 405 30.13 13.59 4.72
N SER A 406 31.45 13.60 4.93
CA SER A 406 32.04 13.86 6.24
C SER A 406 31.60 15.22 6.79
N GLY A 407 31.05 15.23 8.00
CA GLY A 407 30.55 16.45 8.66
C GLY A 407 29.16 16.90 8.21
N ALA A 408 28.50 16.18 7.29
CA ALA A 408 27.09 16.37 7.00
C ALA A 408 26.22 15.60 8.00
N THR A 409 25.02 16.12 8.24
CA THR A 409 23.99 15.45 9.04
C THR A 409 23.03 14.74 8.11
N ILE A 410 22.80 13.45 8.32
CA ILE A 410 21.82 12.68 7.56
C ILE A 410 20.45 12.90 8.17
N ILE A 411 19.44 13.14 7.34
CA ILE A 411 18.04 13.13 7.76
C ILE A 411 17.39 11.86 7.20
N ASP A 412 17.08 10.91 8.07
CA ASP A 412 16.28 9.73 7.70
C ASP A 412 14.81 10.16 7.61
N ILE A 413 14.32 10.21 6.38
CA ILE A 413 12.97 10.68 6.06
C ILE A 413 11.98 9.53 5.88
N ARG A 414 12.36 8.28 6.15
CA ARG A 414 11.44 7.14 6.01
C ARG A 414 10.31 7.19 7.02
N HIS A 415 9.23 6.47 6.73
CA HIS A 415 8.17 6.26 7.71
C HIS A 415 8.74 5.53 8.96
N PRO A 416 8.28 5.84 10.18
CA PRO A 416 8.79 5.21 11.40
C PRO A 416 8.83 3.67 11.35
N ASP A 417 7.81 3.03 10.78
CA ASP A 417 7.77 1.58 10.59
C ASP A 417 8.95 1.05 9.76
N GLU A 418 9.33 1.74 8.68
CA GLU A 418 10.43 1.34 7.80
C GLU A 418 11.79 1.54 8.49
N GLU A 419 11.94 2.61 9.27
CA GLU A 419 13.15 2.86 10.05
C GLU A 419 13.35 1.80 11.13
N GLN A 420 12.28 1.45 11.86
CA GLN A 420 12.33 0.40 12.88
C GLN A 420 12.64 -0.98 12.28
N LEU A 421 12.10 -1.25 11.08
CA LEU A 421 12.32 -2.51 10.37
C LEU A 421 13.76 -2.64 9.84
N ALA A 422 14.32 -1.55 9.30
CA ALA A 422 15.66 -1.49 8.73
C ALA A 422 16.41 -0.22 9.18
N PRO A 423 16.96 -0.20 10.42
CA PRO A 423 17.65 0.97 10.94
C PRO A 423 18.89 1.34 10.11
N LEU A 424 19.06 2.63 9.82
CA LEU A 424 20.25 3.11 9.12
C LEU A 424 21.47 3.04 10.04
N ARG A 425 22.53 2.35 9.59
CA ARG A 425 23.80 2.21 10.33
C ARG A 425 24.90 2.95 9.59
N VAL A 426 25.23 4.15 10.08
CA VAL A 426 26.23 5.07 9.53
C VAL A 426 26.98 5.72 10.69
N HIS A 427 28.15 6.30 10.42
CA HIS A 427 28.97 6.95 11.45
C HIS A 427 28.57 8.40 11.69
N GLU A 428 27.98 9.02 10.68
CA GLU A 428 27.49 10.38 10.68
C GLU A 428 26.27 10.54 11.60
N GLU A 429 26.01 11.77 12.02
CA GLU A 429 24.82 12.09 12.80
C GLU A 429 23.56 11.85 11.96
N VAL A 430 22.55 11.19 12.55
CA VAL A 430 21.28 10.89 11.91
C VAL A 430 20.13 11.54 12.67
N LEU A 431 19.46 12.49 12.03
CA LEU A 431 18.18 13.04 12.48
C LEU A 431 17.05 12.18 11.92
N LYS A 432 16.14 11.74 12.79
CA LYS A 432 14.93 11.00 12.40
C LYS A 432 13.78 11.99 12.22
N ILE A 433 13.58 12.44 10.99
CA ILE A 433 12.51 13.38 10.65
C ILE A 433 11.74 12.75 9.49
N PRO A 434 10.65 12.01 9.77
CA PRO A 434 9.83 11.42 8.72
C PRO A 434 9.42 12.47 7.69
N PHE A 435 9.31 12.05 6.44
CA PHE A 435 9.09 12.96 5.32
C PHE A 435 7.86 13.88 5.51
N PHE A 436 6.79 13.41 6.16
CA PHE A 436 5.57 14.18 6.43
C PHE A 436 5.76 15.30 7.48
N GLU A 437 6.83 15.26 8.29
CA GLU A 437 7.22 16.32 9.23
C GLU A 437 8.36 17.19 8.68
N LEU A 438 8.97 16.80 7.56
CA LEU A 438 10.22 17.40 7.08
C LEU A 438 10.07 18.89 6.79
N HIS A 439 9.00 19.29 6.10
CA HIS A 439 8.78 20.69 5.73
C HIS A 439 8.43 21.57 6.93
N SER A 440 7.63 21.06 7.88
CA SER A 440 7.29 21.82 9.10
C SER A 440 8.49 21.99 10.02
N LYS A 441 9.39 20.99 10.07
CA LYS A 441 10.63 21.06 10.85
C LYS A 441 11.79 21.74 10.12
N ALA A 442 11.69 21.98 8.82
CA ALA A 442 12.76 22.59 8.03
C ALA A 442 13.20 23.96 8.60
N ALA A 443 12.26 24.74 9.14
CA ALA A 443 12.55 26.04 9.77
C ALA A 443 13.39 25.94 11.06
N THR A 444 13.50 24.75 11.65
CA THR A 444 14.30 24.49 12.86
C THR A 444 15.72 24.02 12.55
N LEU A 445 16.01 23.72 11.28
CA LEU A 445 17.31 23.25 10.82
C LEU A 445 18.29 24.43 10.66
N ALA A 446 19.55 24.19 10.98
CA ALA A 446 20.60 25.20 10.94
C ALA A 446 21.08 25.43 9.49
N ALA A 447 21.04 26.67 9.02
CA ALA A 447 21.34 27.01 7.62
C ALA A 447 22.83 26.86 7.25
N ASP A 448 23.73 26.78 8.22
CA ASP A 448 25.18 26.59 8.04
C ASP A 448 25.60 25.11 7.94
N GLN A 449 24.66 24.17 8.08
CA GLN A 449 24.90 22.74 7.96
C GLN A 449 24.52 22.19 6.59
N THR A 450 25.21 21.12 6.16
CA THR A 450 24.81 20.33 5.00
C THR A 450 23.96 19.15 5.45
N TYR A 451 22.76 19.01 4.90
CA TYR A 451 21.85 17.91 5.19
C TYR A 451 21.80 16.91 4.04
N MET A 452 21.83 15.62 4.35
CA MET A 452 21.68 14.53 3.38
C MET A 452 20.39 13.76 3.62
N LEU A 453 19.39 13.88 2.75
CA LEU A 453 18.13 13.16 2.89
C LEU A 453 18.29 11.68 2.52
N TYR A 454 17.75 10.78 3.34
CA TYR A 454 17.81 9.34 3.13
C TYR A 454 16.43 8.68 3.21
N CYS A 455 16.10 7.87 2.19
CA CYS A 455 14.86 7.07 2.13
C CYS A 455 15.10 5.63 1.64
N GLY A 456 16.34 5.13 1.71
CA GLY A 456 16.72 3.87 1.07
C GLY A 456 16.91 4.03 -0.44
N LYS A 457 15.83 3.94 -1.22
CA LYS A 457 15.87 3.95 -2.71
C LYS A 457 16.15 5.34 -3.34
N GLY A 458 16.19 6.39 -2.53
CA GLY A 458 16.44 7.76 -2.98
C GLY A 458 15.26 8.45 -3.68
N VAL A 459 14.14 7.77 -3.96
CA VAL A 459 12.99 8.36 -4.69
C VAL A 459 12.36 9.49 -3.87
N MET A 460 11.94 9.23 -2.63
CA MET A 460 11.36 10.25 -1.74
C MET A 460 12.39 11.34 -1.41
N SER A 461 13.64 10.97 -1.15
CA SER A 461 14.71 11.93 -0.82
C SER A 461 14.91 12.96 -1.94
N ARG A 462 14.82 12.54 -3.20
CA ARG A 462 14.99 13.44 -4.35
C ARG A 462 13.80 14.38 -4.51
N LEU A 463 12.58 13.86 -4.32
CA LEU A 463 11.36 14.67 -4.33
C LEU A 463 11.42 15.79 -3.28
N HIS A 464 11.75 15.45 -2.03
CA HIS A 464 11.83 16.43 -0.95
C HIS A 464 13.04 17.34 -1.02
N ALA A 465 14.20 16.84 -1.50
CA ALA A 465 15.39 17.68 -1.62
C ALA A 465 15.18 18.81 -2.63
N SER A 466 14.58 18.50 -3.80
CA SER A 466 14.20 19.53 -4.79
C SER A 466 13.28 20.58 -4.16
N HIS A 467 12.26 20.13 -3.41
CA HIS A 467 11.32 21.06 -2.78
C HIS A 467 11.96 21.92 -1.67
N LEU A 468 12.82 21.35 -0.83
CA LEU A 468 13.51 22.09 0.23
C LEU A 468 14.49 23.13 -0.33
N ILE A 469 15.21 22.82 -1.40
CA ILE A 469 16.14 23.77 -2.06
C ILE A 469 15.36 24.96 -2.64
N ASP A 470 14.19 24.70 -3.23
CA ASP A 470 13.36 25.75 -3.82
C ASP A 470 12.64 26.62 -2.76
N SER A 471 12.35 26.07 -1.58
CA SER A 471 11.56 26.73 -0.53
C SER A 471 12.38 27.28 0.65
N THR A 472 13.65 26.89 0.78
CA THR A 472 14.51 27.25 1.92
C THR A 472 15.94 27.58 1.46
N ASN A 473 16.74 28.20 2.34
CA ASN A 473 18.17 28.43 2.10
C ASN A 473 19.06 27.27 2.61
N LEU A 474 18.50 26.07 2.80
CA LEU A 474 19.24 24.93 3.31
C LEU A 474 20.13 24.31 2.22
N THR A 475 21.32 23.85 2.61
CA THR A 475 22.17 23.05 1.71
C THR A 475 21.77 21.58 1.82
N VAL A 476 20.95 21.12 0.88
CA VAL A 476 20.38 19.76 0.89
C VAL A 476 20.96 18.91 -0.24
N LYS A 477 21.42 17.70 0.10
CA LYS A 477 21.85 16.66 -0.84
C LYS A 477 21.06 15.37 -0.57
N VAL A 478 21.19 14.38 -1.44
CA VAL A 478 20.56 13.07 -1.26
C VAL A 478 21.61 12.01 -0.97
N TYR A 479 21.39 11.24 0.09
CA TYR A 479 22.11 10.00 0.35
C TYR A 479 21.32 8.82 -0.21
N ALA A 480 21.85 8.21 -1.28
CA ALA A 480 21.27 7.03 -1.93
C ALA A 480 22.35 5.94 -2.03
N PRO A 481 22.55 5.12 -0.98
CA PRO A 481 23.52 4.04 -1.03
C PRO A 481 23.15 3.07 -2.15
N ARG A 482 24.15 2.57 -2.87
CA ARG A 482 23.90 1.48 -3.83
C ARG A 482 23.45 0.26 -3.03
N THR A 483 22.22 -0.18 -3.26
CA THR A 483 21.80 -1.53 -2.86
C THR A 483 22.76 -2.51 -3.52
N LEU A 484 23.46 -3.30 -2.70
CA LEU A 484 24.37 -4.36 -3.15
C LEU A 484 23.59 -5.50 -3.83
#